data_AF-A0A1R1JSJ9-F1
#
_entry.id   AF-A0A1R1JSJ9-F1
#
_cell.length_a   1.000
_cell.length_b   1.000
_cell.length_c   1.000
_cell.angle_alpha   90.00
_cell.angle_beta   90.00
_cell.angle_gamma   90.00
#
_symmetry.space_group_name_H-M   'P 1'
#
loop_
_entity.id
_entity.type
_entity.pdbx_description
1 polymer ?
#
loop_
_entity_poly.entity_id
_entity_poly.type
_entity_poly.pdbx_seq_one_letter_code
_entity_poly.pdbx_strand_id
1 'polypeptide(L)'
;MDTKDSIDLARAERARLILEDPLVVEALADIRAELLAAWQASPARDTEGREHLFRFFKVAEKFELALKIHMETGALVSAHLRAEEERKSALTRAKEFLRG
;
A
#
# COMPACT_ATOMS: atom_id res chain seq x y z
N MET A 1 14.14 22.08 -1.43
CA MET A 1 13.67 20.68 -1.42
C MET A 1 14.87 19.84 -1.81
N ASP A 2 15.32 18.93 -0.94
CA ASP A 2 16.47 18.07 -1.25
C ASP A 2 16.07 17.09 -2.36
N THR A 3 17.00 16.70 -3.24
CA THR A 3 16.68 15.81 -4.39
C THR A 3 16.10 14.48 -3.92
N LYS A 4 16.54 14.02 -2.75
CA LYS A 4 16.03 12.82 -2.07
C LYS A 4 14.56 12.95 -1.66
N ASP A 5 14.17 14.09 -1.09
CA ASP A 5 12.79 14.35 -0.66
C ASP A 5 11.81 14.31 -1.84
N SER A 6 12.23 14.84 -2.99
CA SER A 6 11.44 14.79 -4.23
C SER A 6 11.24 13.38 -4.77
N ILE A 7 12.25 12.54 -4.67
CA ILE A 7 12.18 11.13 -5.09
C ILE A 7 11.24 10.36 -4.17
N ASP A 8 11.34 10.58 -2.87
CA ASP A 8 10.51 9.91 -1.87
C ASP A 8 9.03 10.32 -2.00
N LEU A 9 8.74 11.59 -2.29
CA LEU A 9 7.39 12.06 -2.57
C LEU A 9 6.79 11.44 -3.85
N ALA A 10 7.56 11.39 -4.94
CA ALA A 10 7.10 10.79 -6.18
C ALA A 10 6.86 9.27 -6.05
N ARG A 11 7.69 8.60 -5.24
CA ARG A 11 7.53 7.19 -4.88
C ARG A 11 6.25 6.97 -4.07
N ALA A 12 5.97 7.84 -3.10
CA ALA A 12 4.76 7.76 -2.28
C ALA A 12 3.48 7.93 -3.12
N GLU A 13 3.46 8.89 -4.04
CA GLU A 13 2.31 9.09 -4.92
C GLU A 13 2.12 7.90 -5.86
N ARG A 14 3.20 7.38 -6.46
CA ARG A 14 3.11 6.16 -7.28
C ARG A 14 2.59 4.96 -6.48
N ALA A 15 3.04 4.82 -5.24
CA ALA A 15 2.59 3.76 -4.35
C ALA A 15 1.07 3.88 -4.08
N ARG A 16 0.60 5.09 -3.79
CA ARG A 16 -0.83 5.38 -3.61
C ARG A 16 -1.65 5.01 -4.86
N LEU A 17 -1.20 5.45 -6.04
CA LEU A 17 -1.89 5.18 -7.30
C LEU A 17 -2.04 3.69 -7.58
N ILE A 18 -1.03 2.87 -7.30
CA ILE A 18 -1.12 1.42 -7.53
C ILE A 18 -2.03 0.74 -6.48
N LEU A 19 -1.96 1.16 -5.21
CA LEU A 19 -2.79 0.57 -4.15
C LEU A 19 -4.28 0.88 -4.32
N GLU A 20 -4.59 2.06 -4.87
CA GLU A 20 -5.96 2.51 -5.12
C GLU A 20 -6.46 2.20 -6.53
N ASP A 21 -5.61 1.65 -7.41
CA ASP A 21 -6.00 1.31 -8.77
C ASP A 21 -7.08 0.22 -8.75
N PRO A 22 -8.27 0.47 -9.33
CA PRO A 22 -9.36 -0.51 -9.33
C PRO A 22 -8.97 -1.85 -9.93
N LEU A 23 -8.16 -1.87 -10.99
CA LEU A 23 -7.73 -3.11 -11.64
C LEU A 23 -6.80 -3.93 -10.74
N VAL A 24 -5.96 -3.26 -9.94
CA VAL A 24 -5.08 -3.93 -8.97
C VAL A 24 -5.91 -4.52 -7.83
N VAL A 25 -6.86 -3.74 -7.30
CA VAL A 25 -7.74 -4.18 -6.22
C VAL A 25 -8.60 -5.37 -6.66
N GLU A 26 -9.21 -5.27 -7.84
CA GLU A 26 -10.02 -6.32 -8.45
C GLU A 26 -9.19 -7.58 -8.70
N ALA A 27 -8.02 -7.47 -9.34
CA ALA A 27 -7.18 -8.63 -9.61
C ALA A 27 -6.75 -9.39 -8.34
N LEU A 28 -6.41 -8.67 -7.26
CA LEU A 28 -6.08 -9.30 -5.98
C LEU A 28 -7.29 -9.99 -5.36
N ALA A 29 -8.47 -9.36 -5.44
CA ALA A 29 -9.72 -9.93 -4.94
C ALA A 29 -10.12 -11.19 -5.72
N ASP A 30 -10.00 -11.16 -7.04
CA ASP A 30 -10.33 -12.27 -7.94
C ASP A 30 -9.48 -13.51 -7.64
N ILE A 31 -8.17 -13.34 -7.45
CA ILE A 31 -7.27 -14.45 -7.07
C ILE A 31 -7.74 -15.14 -5.79
N ARG A 32 -8.12 -14.37 -4.76
CA ARG A 32 -8.60 -14.94 -3.50
C ARG A 32 -9.95 -15.63 -3.66
N ALA A 33 -10.86 -15.01 -4.43
CA ALA A 33 -12.18 -15.55 -4.68
C ALA A 33 -12.09 -16.89 -5.44
N GLU A 34 -11.24 -16.96 -6.46
CA GLU A 34 -11.00 -18.17 -7.24
C GLU A 34 -10.43 -19.29 -6.38
N LEU A 35 -9.39 -19.01 -5.57
CA LEU A 35 -8.78 -20.00 -4.68
C LEU A 35 -9.77 -20.51 -3.63
N LEU A 36 -10.59 -19.62 -3.05
CA LEU A 36 -11.62 -20.01 -2.08
C LEU A 36 -12.71 -20.85 -2.73
N ALA A 37 -13.19 -20.46 -3.91
CA ALA A 37 -14.19 -21.21 -4.66
C ALA A 37 -13.68 -22.61 -5.05
N ALA A 38 -12.45 -22.72 -5.53
CA ALA A 38 -11.80 -23.99 -5.83
C ALA A 38 -11.68 -24.87 -4.58
N TRP A 39 -11.31 -24.29 -3.43
CA TRP A 39 -11.24 -25.01 -2.17
C TRP A 39 -12.62 -25.49 -1.72
N GLN A 40 -13.67 -24.68 -1.83
CA GLN A 40 -15.04 -25.07 -1.51
C GLN A 40 -15.57 -26.18 -2.42
N ALA A 41 -15.24 -26.13 -3.71
CA ALA A 41 -15.65 -27.13 -4.70
C ALA A 41 -14.87 -28.45 -4.61
N SER A 42 -13.69 -28.44 -3.99
CA SER A 42 -12.84 -29.64 -3.89
C SER A 42 -13.46 -30.73 -2.98
N PRO A 43 -13.37 -32.03 -3.34
CA PRO A 43 -13.93 -33.11 -2.53
C PRO A 43 -13.27 -33.22 -1.15
N ALA A 44 -14.05 -33.51 -0.10
CA ALA A 44 -13.52 -33.67 1.26
C ALA A 44 -12.45 -34.79 1.40
N ARG A 45 -12.51 -35.80 0.53
CA ARG A 45 -11.51 -36.89 0.47
C ARG A 45 -10.16 -36.45 -0.11
N ASP A 46 -10.12 -35.33 -0.84
CA ASP A 46 -8.89 -34.77 -1.41
C ASP A 46 -8.26 -33.81 -0.41
N THR A 47 -7.71 -34.37 0.66
CA THR A 47 -7.10 -33.59 1.75
C THR A 47 -5.87 -32.82 1.29
N GLU A 48 -5.05 -33.41 0.42
CA GLU A 48 -3.82 -32.79 -0.10
C GLU A 48 -4.14 -31.61 -1.04
N GLY A 49 -5.06 -31.79 -2.00
CA GLY A 49 -5.47 -30.71 -2.89
C GLY A 49 -6.09 -29.53 -2.13
N ARG A 50 -6.90 -29.83 -1.11
CA ARG A 50 -7.46 -28.82 -0.20
C ARG A 50 -6.39 -28.03 0.55
N GLU A 51 -5.39 -28.72 1.08
CA GLU A 51 -4.29 -28.08 1.81
C GLU A 51 -3.46 -27.19 0.87
N HIS A 52 -3.20 -27.62 -0.37
CA HIS A 52 -2.49 -26.82 -1.37
C HIS A 52 -3.26 -25.54 -1.73
N LEU A 53 -4.56 -25.65 -2.00
CA LEU A 53 -5.41 -24.49 -2.28
C LEU A 53 -5.43 -23.50 -1.11
N PHE A 54 -5.50 -24.01 0.13
CA PHE A 54 -5.43 -23.17 1.32
C PHE A 54 -4.07 -22.44 1.46
N ARG A 55 -2.96 -23.14 1.19
CA ARG A 55 -1.62 -22.51 1.19
C ARG A 55 -1.50 -21.42 0.13
N PHE A 56 -2.03 -21.64 -1.07
CA PHE A 56 -2.05 -20.60 -2.10
C PHE A 56 -2.88 -19.40 -1.68
N PHE A 57 -4.05 -19.61 -1.05
CA PHE A 57 -4.85 -18.52 -0.50
C PHE A 57 -4.04 -17.71 0.53
N LYS A 58 -3.33 -18.38 1.44
CA LYS A 58 -2.44 -17.72 2.43
C LYS A 58 -1.27 -16.99 1.80
N VAL A 59 -0.71 -17.51 0.71
CA VAL A 59 0.34 -16.80 -0.04
C VAL A 59 -0.22 -15.54 -0.71
N ALA A 60 -1.44 -15.58 -1.27
CA ALA A 60 -2.09 -14.40 -1.83
C ALA A 60 -2.34 -13.30 -0.77
N GLU A 61 -2.83 -13.67 0.42
CA GLU A 61 -2.98 -12.74 1.55
C GLU A 61 -1.63 -12.13 1.98
N LYS A 62 -0.59 -12.97 2.07
CA LYS A 62 0.76 -12.52 2.43
C LYS A 62 1.36 -11.59 1.38
N PHE A 63 1.12 -11.86 0.10
CA PHE A 63 1.57 -11.01 -0.99
C PHE A 63 0.92 -9.63 -0.92
N GLU A 64 -0.41 -9.56 -0.77
CA GLU A 64 -1.11 -8.29 -0.64
C GLU A 64 -0.63 -7.50 0.59
N LEU A 65 -0.44 -8.16 1.72
CA LEU A 65 0.10 -7.52 2.93
C LEU A 65 1.51 -6.96 2.69
N ALA A 66 2.40 -7.75 2.10
CA ALA A 66 3.76 -7.32 1.80
C ALA A 66 3.77 -6.15 0.82
N LEU A 67 2.92 -6.19 -0.21
CA LEU A 67 2.72 -5.11 -1.17
C LEU A 67 2.32 -3.82 -0.45
N LYS A 68 1.28 -3.87 0.39
CA LYS A 68 0.81 -2.72 1.19
C LYS A 68 1.92 -2.15 2.07
N ILE A 69 2.61 -2.97 2.85
CA ILE A 69 3.70 -2.52 3.74
C ILE A 69 4.81 -1.80 2.95
N HIS A 70 5.25 -2.37 1.83
CA HIS A 70 6.31 -1.76 1.02
C HIS A 70 5.89 -0.43 0.38
N MET A 71 4.60 -0.24 0.19
CA MET A 71 4.00 0.94 -0.45
C MET A 71 3.66 2.04 0.58
N GLU A 72 3.14 1.66 1.75
CA GLU A 72 2.84 2.55 2.88
C GLU A 72 4.10 3.17 3.51
N THR A 73 5.24 2.47 3.44
CA THR A 73 6.54 3.03 3.88
C THR A 73 6.87 4.34 3.15
N GLY A 74 6.46 4.49 1.87
CA GLY A 74 6.61 5.75 1.14
C GLY A 74 5.63 6.84 1.62
N ALA A 75 4.41 6.46 2.00
CA ALA A 75 3.39 7.38 2.48
C ALA A 75 3.78 8.04 3.82
N LEU A 76 4.41 7.30 4.73
CA LEU A 76 4.93 7.83 6.00
C LEU A 76 6.01 8.91 5.78
N VAL A 77 6.93 8.67 4.84
CA VAL A 77 7.97 9.65 4.48
C VAL A 77 7.36 10.91 3.88
N SER A 78 6.40 10.76 2.97
CA SER A 78 5.65 11.87 2.37
C SER A 78 4.89 12.71 3.42
N ALA A 79 4.20 12.06 4.36
CA ALA A 79 3.49 12.75 5.44
C ALA A 79 4.43 13.55 6.35
N HIS A 80 5.61 13.00 6.66
CA HIS A 80 6.64 13.70 7.43
C HIS A 80 7.15 14.95 6.70
N LEU A 81 7.48 14.83 5.41
CA LEU A 81 7.97 15.94 4.59
C LEU A 81 6.94 17.07 4.47
N ARG A 82 5.66 16.74 4.22
CA ARG A 82 4.57 17.74 4.16
C ARG A 82 4.42 18.49 5.48
N ALA A 83 4.41 17.77 6.61
CA ALA A 83 4.32 18.38 7.94
C ALA A 83 5.51 19.31 8.22
N GLU A 84 6.72 18.97 7.76
CA GLU A 84 7.87 19.87 7.86
C GLU A 84 7.74 21.14 7.03
N GLU A 85 7.25 21.04 5.79
CA GLU A 85 7.02 22.18 4.90
C GLU A 85 5.96 23.13 5.46
N GLU A 86 4.85 22.59 5.96
CA GLU A 86 3.78 23.36 6.60
C GLU A 86 4.31 24.12 7.84
N ARG A 87 5.11 23.44 8.67
CA ARG A 87 5.76 24.05 9.83
C ARG A 87 6.69 25.20 9.44
N LYS A 88 7.54 25.00 8.41
CA LYS A 88 8.45 26.05 7.89
C LYS A 88 7.66 27.23 7.34
N SER A 89 6.59 26.97 6.57
CA SER A 89 5.69 28.00 6.02
C SER A 89 4.99 28.82 7.12
N ALA A 90 4.48 28.16 8.16
CA ALA A 90 3.84 28.82 9.29
C ALA A 90 4.82 29.73 10.05
N LEU A 91 6.05 29.26 10.28
CA LEU A 91 7.11 30.04 10.93
C LEU A 91 7.53 31.26 10.09
N THR A 92 7.61 31.13 8.76
CA THR A 92 7.90 32.26 7.87
C THR A 92 6.81 33.32 7.94
N ARG A 93 5.54 32.92 7.85
CA ARG A 93 4.38 33.83 7.96
C ARG A 93 4.35 34.55 9.31
N ALA A 94 4.63 33.83 10.39
CA ALA A 94 4.69 34.43 11.73
C ALA A 94 5.84 35.46 11.85
N LYS A 95 7.01 35.18 11.27
CA LYS A 95 8.14 36.13 11.22
C LYS A 95 7.84 37.38 10.39
N GLU A 96 7.14 37.23 9.27
CA GLU A 96 6.72 38.36 8.43
C GLU A 96 5.70 39.24 9.16
N PHE A 97 4.74 38.63 9.85
CA PHE A 97 3.75 39.35 10.66
C PHE A 97 4.38 40.12 11.83
N LEU A 98 5.43 39.60 12.47
CA LEU A 98 6.15 40.27 13.56
C LEU A 98 7.14 41.36 13.07
N ARG A 99 7.41 41.42 11.76
CA ARG A 99 8.32 42.41 11.14
C ARG A 99 7.59 43.59 10.50
N GLY A 100 6.27 43.52 10.33
CA GLY A 100 5.41 44.63 9.92
C GLY A 100 4.80 45.33 11.13
#